data_AF-A0A9J6AHS4-F1
#
_entry.id   AF-A0A9J6AHS4-F1
#
_cell.length_a   1.000
_cell.length_b   1.000
_cell.length_c   1.000
_cell.angle_alpha   90.00
_cell.angle_beta   90.00
_cell.angle_gamma   90.00
#
_symmetry.space_group_name_H-M   'P 1'
#
loop_
_entity.id
_entity.type
_entity.pdbx_description
1 polymer ?
#
loop_
_entity_poly.entity_id
_entity_poly.type
_entity_poly.pdbx_seq_one_letter_code
_entity_poly.pdbx_strand_id
1 'polypeptide(L)'
;MFSKNWALMAVFSFLVICLVTTMAAQAEVDPGSASGFPFLLRYNYYDEKCEDLEGIVWSKMKTIVQLQHNAPAQLLRLMFHDCFIGGCDASVLLADRNENGTVEREAIPNRMLHDFNFIDTIKDEIEEACPRVVSYSDILVGGSYFPVLTGRRDSNESFLDNHYYKTLMRGRGLLFADQQLMANEKTAAAVTD
;
A
#
# COMPACT_ATOMS: atom_id res chain seq x y z
N MET A 1 -8.39 -17.75 -74.95
CA MET A 1 -8.94 -16.81 -73.95
C MET A 1 -8.97 -17.51 -72.60
N PHE A 2 -7.88 -17.45 -71.84
CA PHE A 2 -7.78 -18.02 -70.50
C PHE A 2 -7.19 -16.96 -69.56
N SER A 3 -7.82 -16.80 -68.40
CA SER A 3 -7.21 -16.29 -67.17
C SER A 3 -6.68 -14.85 -67.14
N LYS A 4 -7.57 -13.86 -66.94
CA LYS A 4 -7.25 -12.62 -66.17
C LYS A 4 -7.89 -12.60 -64.78
N ASN A 5 -8.78 -13.55 -64.50
CA ASN A 5 -9.57 -13.57 -63.27
C ASN A 5 -8.93 -14.39 -62.14
N TRP A 6 -7.91 -15.21 -62.43
CA TRP A 6 -7.24 -16.01 -61.40
C TRP A 6 -6.52 -15.14 -60.37
N ALA A 7 -5.86 -14.05 -60.81
CA ALA A 7 -5.20 -13.12 -59.88
C ALA A 7 -6.22 -12.45 -58.93
N LEU A 8 -7.38 -12.03 -59.45
CA LEU A 8 -8.46 -11.47 -58.64
C LEU A 8 -9.05 -12.50 -57.67
N MET A 9 -9.27 -13.73 -58.11
CA MET A 9 -9.77 -14.82 -57.25
C MET A 9 -8.74 -15.22 -56.18
N ALA A 10 -7.44 -15.19 -56.50
CA ALA A 10 -6.37 -15.46 -55.54
C ALA A 10 -6.24 -14.34 -54.50
N VAL A 11 -6.34 -13.07 -54.92
CA VAL A 11 -6.30 -11.91 -54.00
C VAL A 11 -7.53 -11.90 -53.10
N PHE A 12 -8.72 -12.20 -53.64
CA PHE A 12 -9.95 -12.27 -52.86
C PHE A 12 -9.93 -13.45 -51.88
N SER A 13 -9.41 -14.61 -52.30
CA SER A 13 -9.21 -15.75 -51.42
C SER A 13 -8.21 -15.45 -50.30
N PHE A 14 -7.10 -14.76 -50.59
CA PHE A 14 -6.10 -14.40 -49.60
C PHE A 14 -6.63 -13.35 -48.60
N LEU A 15 -7.40 -12.37 -49.06
CA LEU A 15 -8.06 -11.36 -48.20
C LEU A 15 -9.09 -12.00 -47.26
N VAL A 16 -9.91 -12.93 -47.75
CA VAL A 16 -10.88 -13.67 -46.93
C VAL A 16 -10.17 -14.56 -45.91
N ILE A 17 -9.09 -15.24 -46.30
CA ILE A 17 -8.28 -16.05 -45.38
C ILE A 17 -7.66 -15.16 -44.30
N CYS A 18 -7.06 -14.01 -44.65
CA CYS A 18 -6.53 -13.05 -43.67
C CYS A 18 -7.60 -12.56 -42.69
N LEU A 19 -8.78 -12.15 -43.17
CA LEU A 19 -9.90 -11.71 -42.33
C LEU A 19 -10.37 -12.80 -41.37
N VAL A 20 -10.46 -14.05 -41.83
CA VAL A 20 -10.86 -15.20 -40.98
C VAL A 20 -9.77 -15.53 -39.95
N THR A 21 -8.48 -15.40 -40.30
CA THR A 21 -7.38 -15.64 -39.34
C THR A 21 -7.23 -14.54 -38.28
N THR A 22 -7.65 -13.29 -38.56
CA THR A 22 -7.62 -12.21 -37.55
C THR A 22 -8.71 -12.33 -36.48
N MET A 23 -9.76 -13.11 -36.72
CA MET A 23 -10.80 -13.40 -35.73
C MET A 23 -10.45 -14.58 -34.81
N ALA A 24 -9.40 -15.36 -35.13
CA ALA A 24 -8.97 -16.51 -34.34
C ALA A 24 -7.85 -16.17 -33.33
N ALA A 25 -7.41 -14.92 -33.26
CA ALA A 25 -6.47 -14.43 -32.25
C ALA A 25 -7.23 -13.75 -31.10
N GLN A 26 -8.22 -14.44 -30.54
CA GLN A 26 -8.63 -14.17 -29.17
C GLN A 26 -7.71 -14.98 -28.28
N ALA A 27 -6.74 -14.31 -27.66
CA ALA A 27 -6.04 -14.88 -26.54
C ALA A 27 -7.09 -15.24 -25.48
N GLU A 28 -7.30 -16.54 -25.28
CA GLU A 28 -8.03 -17.04 -24.12
C GLU A 28 -7.23 -16.61 -22.89
N VAL A 29 -7.77 -15.65 -22.14
CA VAL A 29 -7.31 -15.39 -20.78
C VAL A 29 -7.87 -16.53 -19.95
N ASP A 30 -7.03 -17.52 -19.65
CA ASP A 30 -7.33 -18.58 -18.70
C ASP A 30 -7.81 -17.98 -17.37
N PRO A 31 -9.04 -18.25 -16.90
CA PRO A 31 -9.48 -17.82 -15.57
C PRO A 31 -8.88 -18.70 -14.44
N GLY A 32 -7.82 -19.46 -14.74
CA GLY A 32 -7.27 -20.52 -13.89
C GLY A 32 -5.81 -20.38 -13.47
N SER A 33 -5.14 -19.25 -13.74
CA SER A 33 -3.77 -19.01 -13.24
C SER A 33 -3.82 -18.19 -11.96
N ALA A 34 -3.97 -18.89 -10.83
CA ALA A 34 -3.60 -18.39 -9.52
C ALA A 34 -2.08 -18.15 -9.48
N SER A 35 -1.64 -16.99 -9.95
CA SER A 35 -0.39 -16.36 -9.57
C SER A 35 -0.70 -14.89 -9.33
N GLY A 36 -0.42 -14.44 -8.10
CA GLY A 36 -1.06 -13.29 -7.48
C GLY A 36 -1.13 -12.05 -8.37
N PHE A 37 -2.33 -11.46 -8.45
CA PHE A 37 -2.39 -10.03 -8.66
C PHE A 37 -1.54 -9.41 -7.55
N PRO A 38 -0.44 -8.69 -7.84
CA PRO A 38 0.07 -7.77 -6.85
C PRO A 38 -1.12 -6.87 -6.54
N PHE A 39 -1.38 -6.64 -5.27
CA PHE A 39 -2.40 -5.70 -4.85
C PHE A 39 -2.01 -4.33 -5.44
N LEU A 40 -2.50 -4.03 -6.65
CA LEU A 40 -1.89 -3.00 -7.49
C LEU A 40 -2.44 -1.67 -7.04
N LEU A 41 -1.58 -0.90 -6.38
CA LEU A 41 -1.89 0.46 -6.01
C LEU A 41 -2.13 1.27 -7.29
N ARG A 42 -3.22 2.03 -7.31
CA ARG A 42 -3.61 2.88 -8.44
C ARG A 42 -4.19 4.19 -7.94
N TYR A 43 -4.10 5.23 -8.75
CA TYR A 43 -4.86 6.44 -8.50
C TYR A 43 -6.35 6.12 -8.51
N ASN A 44 -7.13 6.86 -7.72
CA ASN A 44 -8.59 6.78 -7.76
C ASN A 44 -9.13 5.37 -7.48
N TYR A 45 -8.44 4.60 -6.62
CA TYR A 45 -8.83 3.22 -6.30
C TYR A 45 -10.25 3.12 -5.69
N TYR A 46 -10.70 4.20 -5.05
CA TYR A 46 -11.96 4.28 -4.30
C TYR A 46 -13.09 5.03 -5.01
N ASP A 47 -12.88 5.70 -6.15
CA ASP A 47 -13.88 6.56 -6.80
C ASP A 47 -15.23 5.87 -7.05
N GLU A 48 -15.20 4.59 -7.45
CA GLU A 48 -16.42 3.80 -7.72
C GLU A 48 -17.00 3.13 -6.47
N LYS A 49 -16.27 3.13 -5.34
CA LYS A 49 -16.60 2.38 -4.12
C LYS A 49 -17.02 3.27 -2.96
N CYS A 50 -16.49 4.48 -2.89
CA CYS A 50 -16.74 5.45 -1.85
C CYS A 50 -16.73 6.84 -2.49
N GLU A 51 -17.92 7.41 -2.64
CA GLU A 51 -18.08 8.76 -3.19
C GLU A 51 -17.49 9.79 -2.23
N ASP A 52 -16.76 10.77 -2.77
CA ASP A 52 -16.16 11.89 -2.02
C ASP A 52 -15.23 11.51 -0.85
N LEU A 53 -14.54 10.37 -0.93
CA LEU A 53 -13.60 9.92 0.09
C LEU A 53 -12.55 10.97 0.45
N GLU A 54 -11.92 11.60 -0.56
CA GLU A 54 -10.90 12.63 -0.35
C GLU A 54 -11.47 13.86 0.36
N GLY A 55 -12.71 14.26 0.03
CA GLY A 55 -13.41 15.37 0.67
C GLY A 55 -13.68 15.11 2.15
N ILE A 56 -14.14 13.90 2.49
CA ILE A 56 -14.37 13.45 3.86
C ILE A 56 -13.08 13.52 4.68
N VAL A 57 -12.00 12.89 4.18
CA VAL A 57 -10.68 12.89 4.84
C VAL A 57 -10.18 14.31 5.05
N TRP A 58 -10.26 15.15 4.01
CA TRP A 58 -9.79 16.53 4.08
C TRP A 58 -10.55 17.38 5.10
N SER A 59 -11.88 17.25 5.12
CA SER A 59 -12.75 17.97 6.06
C SER A 59 -12.42 17.64 7.52
N LYS A 60 -12.24 16.34 7.82
CA LYS A 60 -11.88 15.88 9.16
C LYS A 60 -10.46 16.27 9.54
N MET A 61 -9.50 16.10 8.63
CA MET A 61 -8.12 16.51 8.85
C MET A 61 -8.03 18.02 9.16
N LYS A 62 -8.78 18.85 8.43
CA LYS A 62 -8.85 20.30 8.71
C LYS A 62 -9.35 20.59 10.12
N THR A 63 -10.37 19.86 10.58
CA THR A 63 -10.91 19.99 11.94
C THR A 63 -9.88 19.55 12.99
N ILE A 64 -9.19 18.43 12.76
CA ILE A 64 -8.12 17.93 13.63
C ILE A 64 -6.99 18.96 13.75
N VAL A 65 -6.53 19.52 12.64
CA VAL A 65 -5.44 20.53 12.62
C VAL A 65 -5.82 21.83 13.33
N GLN A 66 -7.11 22.20 13.31
CA GLN A 66 -7.61 23.35 14.06
C GLN A 66 -7.61 23.11 15.58
N LEU A 67 -7.85 21.87 16.01
CA LEU A 67 -7.82 21.48 17.42
C LEU A 67 -6.39 21.24 17.92
N GLN A 68 -5.55 20.64 17.08
CA GLN A 68 -4.17 20.27 17.39
C GLN A 68 -3.23 20.58 16.23
N HIS A 69 -2.47 21.67 16.35
CA HIS A 69 -1.56 22.14 15.31
C HIS A 69 -0.39 21.19 15.01
N ASN A 70 -0.05 20.30 15.94
CA ASN A 70 0.98 19.27 15.80
C ASN A 70 0.50 17.99 15.10
N ALA A 71 -0.81 17.83 14.87
CA ALA A 71 -1.38 16.62 14.28
C ALA A 71 -0.75 16.22 12.92
N PRO A 72 -0.47 17.13 11.97
CA PRO A 72 0.17 16.75 10.71
C PRO A 72 1.56 16.14 10.90
N ALA A 73 2.35 16.67 11.83
CA ALA A 73 3.69 16.16 12.11
C ALA A 73 3.64 14.78 12.80
N GLN A 74 2.68 14.58 13.70
CA GLN A 74 2.45 13.29 14.35
C GLN A 74 1.96 12.23 13.36
N LEU A 75 1.01 12.56 12.48
CA LEU A 75 0.49 11.65 11.46
C LEU A 75 1.56 11.29 10.44
N LEU A 76 2.37 12.25 10.01
CA LEU A 76 3.52 11.99 9.14
C LEU A 76 4.53 11.04 9.80
N ARG A 77 4.83 11.25 11.09
CA ARG A 77 5.69 10.36 11.85
C ARG A 77 5.07 8.96 11.97
N LEU A 78 3.77 8.87 12.27
CA LEU A 78 3.07 7.59 12.37
C LEU A 78 3.11 6.81 11.05
N MET A 79 2.83 7.47 9.93
CA MET A 79 2.97 6.88 8.58
C MET A 79 4.39 6.37 8.32
N PHE A 80 5.42 7.14 8.71
CA PHE A 80 6.80 6.68 8.57
C PHE A 80 7.06 5.41 9.39
N HIS A 81 6.60 5.37 10.64
CA HIS A 81 6.79 4.22 11.52
C HIS A 81 6.07 2.97 11.02
N ASP A 82 4.85 3.10 10.48
CA ASP A 82 4.12 2.02 9.83
C ASP A 82 4.89 1.49 8.61
N CYS A 83 5.17 2.37 7.65
CA CYS A 83 5.81 1.97 6.39
C CYS A 83 7.25 1.43 6.54
N PHE A 84 7.95 1.74 7.64
CA PHE A 84 9.34 1.35 7.83
C PHE A 84 9.51 -0.11 8.26
N ILE A 85 8.49 -0.69 8.90
CA ILE A 85 8.54 -2.02 9.50
C ILE A 85 7.43 -2.86 8.85
N GLY A 86 7.77 -3.93 8.14
CA GLY A 86 6.76 -4.82 7.52
C GLY A 86 6.06 -4.26 6.28
N GLY A 87 5.89 -2.94 6.17
CA GLY A 87 5.29 -2.25 5.03
C GLY A 87 4.17 -1.29 5.47
N CYS A 88 3.59 -0.54 4.53
CA CYS A 88 2.46 0.35 4.84
C CYS A 88 1.16 -0.47 4.94
N ASP A 89 0.94 -1.12 6.07
CA ASP A 89 -0.17 -2.05 6.30
C ASP A 89 -0.94 -1.78 7.60
N ALA A 90 -0.74 -0.62 8.23
CA ALA A 90 -1.39 -0.21 9.47
C ALA A 90 -1.15 -1.16 10.67
N SER A 91 -0.16 -2.05 10.60
CA SER A 91 0.18 -2.98 11.68
C SER A 91 0.56 -2.27 12.98
N VAL A 92 1.12 -1.06 12.90
CA VAL A 92 1.45 -0.23 14.08
C VAL A 92 0.22 0.25 14.86
N LEU A 93 -0.97 0.27 14.23
CA LEU A 93 -2.21 0.69 14.88
C LEU A 93 -2.81 -0.42 15.75
N LEU A 94 -2.44 -1.67 15.51
CA LEU A 94 -2.94 -2.82 16.24
C LEU A 94 -2.47 -2.76 17.70
N ALA A 95 -3.43 -2.71 18.62
CA ALA A 95 -3.19 -2.73 20.05
C ALA A 95 -3.24 -4.15 20.65
N ASP A 96 -3.75 -5.12 19.87
CA ASP A 96 -3.90 -6.49 20.34
C ASP A 96 -2.57 -7.24 20.30
N ARG A 97 -2.39 -8.05 21.33
CA ARG A 97 -1.20 -8.86 21.52
C ARG A 97 -1.24 -10.03 20.54
N ASN A 98 -0.29 -10.10 19.62
CA ASN A 98 -0.13 -11.27 18.76
C ASN A 98 0.09 -12.55 19.60
N GLU A 99 -0.01 -13.73 18.97
CA GLU A 99 0.24 -15.03 19.61
C GLU A 99 1.57 -15.11 20.37
N ASN A 100 2.58 -14.32 19.95
CA ASN A 100 3.91 -14.23 20.56
C ASN A 100 4.04 -13.22 21.71
N GLY A 101 2.97 -12.52 22.09
CA GLY A 101 3.03 -11.62 23.23
C GLY A 101 3.59 -10.21 22.94
N THR A 102 3.88 -9.87 21.69
CA THR A 102 4.49 -8.59 21.30
C THR A 102 3.49 -7.71 20.56
N VAL A 103 3.61 -6.39 20.76
CA VAL A 103 2.80 -5.36 20.11
C VAL A 103 3.75 -4.33 19.52
N GLU A 104 3.69 -4.12 18.21
CA GLU A 104 4.56 -3.16 17.51
C GLU A 104 4.45 -1.74 18.08
N ARG A 105 3.24 -1.32 18.43
CA ARG A 105 2.96 -0.04 19.09
C ARG A 105 3.76 0.17 20.38
N GLU A 106 4.10 -0.91 21.10
CA GLU A 106 4.83 -0.86 22.37
C GLU A 106 6.36 -0.98 22.21
N ALA A 107 6.83 -1.18 20.98
CA ALA A 107 8.26 -1.20 20.66
C ALA A 107 8.93 0.10 21.13
N ILE A 108 10.15 0.02 21.65
CA ILE A 108 10.93 1.17 22.12
C ILE A 108 10.87 2.39 21.16
N PRO A 109 11.07 2.24 19.84
CA PRO A 109 10.96 3.38 18.91
C PRO A 109 9.54 3.94 18.77
N ASN A 110 8.52 3.12 19.00
CA ASN A 110 7.10 3.42 18.79
C ASN A 110 6.39 3.93 20.04
N ARG A 111 6.96 3.77 21.24
CA ARG A 111 6.38 4.25 22.51
C ARG A 111 6.08 5.74 22.57
N MET A 112 6.78 6.53 21.75
CA MET A 112 6.59 7.99 21.65
C MET A 112 5.55 8.38 20.61
N LEU A 113 4.98 7.41 19.88
CA LEU A 113 3.82 7.62 19.01
C LEU A 113 2.58 7.77 19.89
N HIS A 114 1.81 8.82 19.63
CA HIS A 114 0.61 9.16 20.38
C HIS A 114 -0.45 9.69 19.42
N ASP A 115 -1.67 9.88 19.93
CA ASP A 115 -2.82 10.47 19.21
C ASP A 115 -3.33 9.65 18.01
N PHE A 116 -3.27 8.31 18.11
CA PHE A 116 -3.89 7.37 17.17
C PHE A 116 -5.39 7.64 16.92
N ASN A 117 -6.05 8.26 17.89
CA ASN A 117 -7.47 8.61 17.86
C ASN A 117 -7.85 9.52 16.66
N PHE A 118 -6.89 10.23 16.06
CA PHE A 118 -7.15 11.00 14.83
C PHE A 118 -7.50 10.11 13.65
N ILE A 119 -6.80 8.98 13.53
CA ILE A 119 -7.06 8.01 12.48
C ILE A 119 -8.44 7.38 12.72
N ASP A 120 -8.75 7.01 13.96
CA ASP A 120 -10.07 6.47 14.31
C ASP A 120 -11.19 7.46 14.02
N THR A 121 -11.02 8.74 14.35
CA THR A 121 -12.02 9.78 14.06
C THR A 121 -12.28 9.95 12.56
N ILE A 122 -11.22 9.87 11.73
CA ILE A 122 -11.35 9.93 10.27
C ILE A 122 -12.03 8.65 9.76
N LYS A 123 -11.62 7.50 10.30
CA LYS A 123 -12.15 6.19 9.94
C LYS A 123 -13.64 6.08 10.23
N ASP A 124 -14.09 6.54 11.40
CA ASP A 124 -15.50 6.50 11.80
C ASP A 124 -16.37 7.25 10.79
N GLU A 125 -15.95 8.44 10.36
CA GLU A 125 -16.66 9.21 9.33
C GLU A 125 -16.69 8.50 7.97
N ILE A 126 -15.57 7.88 7.58
CA ILE A 126 -15.50 7.11 6.35
C ILE A 126 -16.41 5.88 6.42
N GLU A 127 -16.47 5.20 7.56
CA GLU A 127 -17.33 4.04 7.75
C GLU A 127 -18.83 4.40 7.76
N GLU A 128 -19.20 5.61 8.18
CA GLU A 128 -20.56 6.12 8.02
C GLU A 128 -20.93 6.32 6.54
N ALA A 129 -19.98 6.77 5.71
CA ALA A 129 -20.21 7.00 4.28
C ALA A 129 -20.11 5.71 3.44
N CYS A 130 -19.09 4.88 3.69
CA CYS A 130 -18.77 3.70 2.88
C CYS A 130 -18.21 2.55 3.75
N PRO A 131 -19.10 1.71 4.33
CA PRO A 131 -18.73 0.68 5.29
C PRO A 131 -17.77 -0.39 4.72
N ARG A 132 -16.68 -0.68 5.44
CA ARG A 132 -15.69 -1.72 5.14
C ARG A 132 -15.03 -1.60 3.77
N VAL A 133 -14.93 -0.39 3.23
CA VAL A 133 -14.34 -0.14 1.91
C VAL A 133 -12.88 0.28 2.01
N VAL A 134 -12.58 1.26 2.86
CA VAL A 134 -11.28 1.94 2.91
C VAL A 134 -10.41 1.34 4.02
N SER A 135 -9.14 1.07 3.74
CA SER A 135 -8.21 0.53 4.74
C SER A 135 -7.64 1.64 5.62
N TYR A 136 -7.27 1.30 6.86
CA TYR A 136 -6.50 2.19 7.74
C TYR A 136 -5.17 2.61 7.10
N SER A 137 -4.55 1.68 6.37
CA SER A 137 -3.29 1.88 5.65
C SER A 137 -3.39 3.03 4.63
N ASP A 138 -4.49 3.10 3.87
CA ASP A 138 -4.68 4.19 2.92
C ASP A 138 -5.13 5.50 3.58
N ILE A 139 -5.71 5.46 4.79
CA ILE A 139 -5.94 6.70 5.56
C ILE A 139 -4.59 7.29 6.01
N LEU A 140 -3.67 6.45 6.50
CA LEU A 140 -2.34 6.86 6.94
C LEU A 140 -1.50 7.49 5.81
N VAL A 141 -1.50 6.86 4.63
CA VAL A 141 -0.70 7.35 3.49
C VAL A 141 -1.45 8.41 2.67
N GLY A 142 -2.77 8.26 2.55
CA GLY A 142 -3.64 9.08 1.70
C GLY A 142 -4.02 10.44 2.29
N GLY A 143 -3.74 10.73 3.56
CA GLY A 143 -3.98 12.04 4.19
C GLY A 143 -3.14 13.21 3.66
N SER A 144 -2.51 13.05 2.49
CA SER A 144 -1.60 14.01 1.87
C SER A 144 -2.30 14.88 0.82
N TYR A 145 -1.85 16.12 0.65
CA TYR A 145 -2.41 17.09 -0.32
C TYR A 145 -2.14 16.74 -1.81
N PHE A 146 -1.34 15.71 -2.07
CA PHE A 146 -0.97 15.28 -3.42
C PHE A 146 -1.62 13.94 -3.75
N PRO A 147 -1.89 13.64 -5.02
CA PRO A 147 -2.48 12.37 -5.41
C PRO A 147 -1.56 11.22 -5.00
N VAL A 148 -2.11 10.28 -4.22
CA VAL A 148 -1.42 9.10 -3.71
C VAL A 148 -2.01 7.86 -4.38
N LEU A 149 -1.15 6.89 -4.72
CA LEU A 149 -1.63 5.56 -5.13
C LEU A 149 -2.27 4.87 -3.93
N THR A 150 -3.53 4.46 -4.08
CA THR A 150 -4.34 3.82 -3.03
C THR A 150 -4.70 2.39 -3.41
N GLY A 151 -5.27 1.66 -2.47
CA GLY A 151 -5.57 0.23 -2.53
C GLY A 151 -4.77 -0.61 -1.53
N ARG A 152 -4.11 -0.04 -0.53
CA ARG A 152 -3.42 -0.83 0.52
C ARG A 152 -4.43 -1.64 1.33
N ARG A 153 -3.95 -2.71 1.97
CA ARG A 153 -4.74 -3.51 2.91
C ARG A 153 -4.12 -3.49 4.28
N ASP A 154 -4.99 -3.57 5.28
CA ASP A 154 -4.57 -3.63 6.67
C ASP A 154 -4.04 -5.02 7.01
N SER A 155 -2.99 -5.06 7.83
CA SER A 155 -2.47 -6.27 8.43
C SER A 155 -3.42 -6.78 9.51
N ASN A 156 -3.40 -8.09 9.72
CA ASN A 156 -4.08 -8.75 10.83
C ASN A 156 -3.16 -9.02 12.03
N GLU A 157 -1.86 -8.73 11.89
CA GLU A 157 -0.85 -9.00 12.91
C GLU A 157 0.07 -7.78 13.06
N SER A 158 0.45 -7.47 14.30
CA SER A 158 1.46 -6.44 14.56
C SER A 158 2.85 -6.96 14.19
N PHE A 159 3.74 -6.15 13.61
CA PHE A 159 5.06 -6.65 13.20
C PHE A 159 6.13 -6.16 14.17
N LEU A 160 6.41 -6.95 15.22
CA LEU A 160 7.56 -6.70 16.10
C LEU A 160 8.51 -7.89 16.10
N ASP A 161 9.53 -7.81 15.24
CA ASP A 161 10.63 -8.77 15.21
C ASP A 161 12.00 -8.09 15.34
N ASN A 162 13.06 -8.90 15.40
CA ASN A 162 14.43 -8.41 15.40
C ASN A 162 15.02 -8.29 13.99
N HIS A 163 14.19 -8.22 12.94
CA HIS A 163 14.66 -8.13 11.56
C HIS A 163 15.47 -6.87 11.32
N TYR A 164 15.04 -5.73 11.89
CA TYR A 164 15.78 -4.47 11.83
C TYR A 164 17.23 -4.62 12.36
N TYR A 165 17.40 -5.25 13.53
CA TYR A 165 18.74 -5.49 14.08
C TYR A 165 19.53 -6.51 13.24
N LYS A 166 18.85 -7.51 12.67
CA LYS A 166 19.46 -8.47 11.73
C LYS A 166 19.93 -7.81 10.43
N THR A 167 19.26 -6.77 9.92
CA THR A 167 19.70 -6.04 8.72
C THR A 167 20.87 -5.13 9.04
N LEU A 168 20.88 -4.48 10.21
CA LEU A 168 22.03 -3.70 10.70
C LEU A 168 23.32 -4.52 10.78
N MET A 169 23.26 -5.71 11.36
CA MET A 169 24.41 -6.63 11.45
C MET A 169 24.94 -7.07 10.07
N ARG A 170 24.11 -7.00 9.03
CA ARG A 170 24.49 -7.39 7.65
C ARG A 170 24.98 -6.19 6.82
N GLY A 171 25.19 -5.03 7.43
CA GLY A 171 25.55 -3.81 6.70
C GLY A 171 24.44 -3.29 5.79
N ARG A 172 23.19 -3.68 6.07
CA ARG A 172 22.00 -3.31 5.29
C ARG A 172 21.08 -2.38 6.09
N GLY A 173 21.68 -1.45 6.85
CA GLY A 173 20.96 -0.33 7.42
C GLY A 173 20.30 0.48 6.32
N LEU A 174 19.04 0.88 6.55
CA LEU A 174 18.23 1.54 5.54
C LEU A 174 18.61 3.03 5.40
N LEU A 175 18.88 3.69 6.52
CA LEU A 175 19.38 5.06 6.59
C LEU A 175 20.87 5.08 6.97
N PHE A 176 21.56 6.16 6.59
CA PHE A 176 22.93 6.39 7.07
C PHE A 176 23.00 6.38 8.60
N ALA A 177 22.01 7.00 9.27
CA ALA A 177 21.93 7.02 10.72
C ALA A 177 21.73 5.63 11.35
N ASP A 178 21.06 4.70 10.66
CA ASP A 178 20.86 3.34 11.14
C ASP A 178 22.21 2.61 11.18
N GLN A 179 22.97 2.67 10.09
CA GLN A 179 24.25 1.95 10.02
C GLN A 179 25.28 2.49 11.01
N GLN A 180 25.15 3.75 11.45
CA GLN A 180 25.97 4.34 12.50
C GLN A 180 25.77 3.68 13.87
N LEU A 181 24.65 2.98 14.11
CA LEU A 181 24.48 2.17 15.32
C LEU A 181 25.55 1.07 15.43
N MET A 182 26.08 0.61 14.30
CA MET A 182 27.18 -0.37 14.24
C MET A 182 28.57 0.27 14.23
N ALA A 183 28.68 1.60 14.17
CA ALA A 183 29.96 2.30 14.07
C ALA A 183 30.69 2.43 15.42
N ASN A 184 29.96 2.41 16.54
CA ASN A 184 30.53 2.45 17.89
C ASN A 184 30.35 1.11 18.59
N GLU A 185 31.39 0.61 19.25
CA GLU A 185 31.39 -0.70 19.92
C GLU A 185 30.28 -0.82 20.99
N LYS A 186 29.96 0.27 21.70
CA LYS A 186 28.92 0.28 22.74
C LYS A 186 27.51 0.17 22.17
N THR A 187 27.23 0.84 21.06
CA THR A 187 25.91 0.77 20.40
C THR A 187 25.80 -0.51 19.58
N ALA A 188 26.89 -0.97 18.98
CA ALA A 188 26.95 -2.25 18.28
C ALA A 188 26.66 -3.41 19.24
N ALA A 189 27.23 -3.40 20.44
CA ALA A 189 26.94 -4.40 21.47
C ALA A 189 25.44 -4.47 21.79
N ALA A 190 24.75 -3.34 21.92
CA ALA A 190 23.31 -3.29 22.17
C ALA A 190 22.44 -3.74 20.98
N VAL A 191 22.99 -3.77 19.76
CA VAL A 191 22.32 -4.29 18.56
C VAL A 191 22.52 -5.80 18.39
N THR A 192 23.64 -6.33 18.91
CA THR A 192 24.03 -7.74 18.77
C THR A 192 23.60 -8.63 19.95
N ASP A 193 23.27 -8.06 21.10
CA ASP A 193 22.72 -8.74 22.28
C ASP A 193 21.25 -9.14 22.07
#